data_AF-A0A7V0J444-F1
#
_entry.id   AF-A0A7V0J444-F1
#
_cell.length_a   1.000
_cell.length_b   1.000
_cell.length_c   1.000
_cell.angle_alpha   90.00
_cell.angle_beta   90.00
_cell.angle_gamma   90.00
#
_symmetry.space_group_name_H-M   'P 1'
#
loop_
_entity.id
_entity.type
_entity.pdbx_description
1 polymer ?
#
loop_
_entity_poly.entity_id
_entity_poly.type
_entity_poly.pdbx_seq_one_letter_code
_entity_poly.pdbx_strand_id
1 'polypeptide(L)'
;MNDRPDAFERLRAANPVDPATVDGPDSPRAQQLLASILATQRTPEVAVVRRHRRPLVIVVALVAILGGAATWIITRPVTSPVTVSCYAQPALHGTQAGLVGVPLDVRSCAPYWEDGTLTSPDYPPGVVPPLVACVTDVGTFAVFPSNNPNLCETLGLAPPEPQSIEEAKPTLDLDHAISEYFATSRCIPIPQAVSDVRRILDEHGAADWTVTVGEQRPDRPCASLSFEPKSHTVRIVPIPES
;
A
#
# COMPACT_ATOMS: atom_id res chain seq x y z
N MET A 1 29.02 -26.95 -11.47
CA MET A 1 29.17 -25.88 -10.47
C MET A 1 28.80 -24.59 -11.20
N ASN A 2 27.52 -24.20 -11.15
CA ASN A 2 26.99 -23.07 -11.92
C ASN A 2 26.99 -21.83 -11.03
N ASP A 3 27.89 -20.91 -11.31
CA ASP A 3 27.95 -19.59 -10.70
C ASP A 3 26.86 -18.73 -11.35
N ARG A 4 25.70 -18.62 -10.68
CA ARG A 4 24.64 -17.70 -11.11
C ARG A 4 25.05 -16.30 -10.67
N PRO A 5 25.12 -15.30 -11.57
CA PRO A 5 25.48 -13.94 -11.17
C PRO A 5 24.50 -13.43 -10.11
N ASP A 6 25.06 -12.91 -9.02
CA ASP A 6 24.35 -12.36 -7.88
C ASP A 6 23.26 -11.38 -8.36
N ALA A 7 22.05 -11.53 -7.82
CA ALA A 7 20.92 -10.66 -8.15
C ALA A 7 21.26 -9.19 -7.92
N PHE A 8 22.07 -8.89 -6.90
CA PHE A 8 22.51 -7.52 -6.61
C PHE A 8 23.46 -6.96 -7.67
N GLU A 9 24.29 -7.80 -8.28
CA GLU A 9 25.21 -7.37 -9.33
C GLU A 9 24.47 -7.04 -10.63
N ARG A 10 23.43 -7.82 -10.96
CA ARG A 10 22.53 -7.53 -12.08
C ARG A 10 21.75 -6.23 -11.87
N LEU A 11 21.27 -5.98 -10.65
CA LEU A 11 20.60 -4.72 -10.30
C LEU A 11 21.55 -3.53 -10.39
N ARG A 12 22.80 -3.67 -9.92
CA ARG A 12 23.81 -2.62 -10.00
C ARG A 12 24.19 -2.30 -11.46
N ALA A 13 24.33 -3.32 -12.30
CA ALA A 13 24.59 -3.14 -13.73
C ALA A 13 23.42 -2.50 -14.49
N ALA A 14 22.19 -2.72 -14.03
CA ALA A 14 20.98 -2.13 -14.62
C ALA A 14 20.64 -0.74 -14.07
N ASN A 15 21.35 -0.25 -13.04
CA ASN A 15 21.11 1.06 -12.48
C ASN A 15 21.62 2.13 -13.47
N PRO A 16 20.73 2.97 -14.05
CA PRO A 16 21.15 4.02 -14.98
C PRO A 16 21.89 5.17 -14.29
N VAL A 17 21.92 5.19 -12.95
CA VAL A 17 22.58 6.21 -12.14
C VAL A 17 23.89 5.65 -11.59
N ASP A 18 25.01 6.30 -11.88
CA ASP A 18 26.30 5.96 -11.30
C ASP A 18 26.33 6.38 -9.82
N PRO A 19 26.41 5.44 -8.86
CA PRO A 19 26.39 5.75 -7.44
C PRO A 19 27.58 6.61 -6.99
N ALA A 20 28.69 6.64 -7.74
CA ALA A 20 29.82 7.53 -7.46
C ALA A 20 29.51 9.01 -7.80
N THR A 21 28.45 9.26 -8.56
CA THR A 21 28.03 10.62 -8.99
C THR A 21 26.86 11.17 -8.17
N VAL A 22 26.32 10.37 -7.25
CA VAL A 22 25.20 10.77 -6.39
C VAL A 22 25.74 11.28 -5.07
N ASP A 23 25.29 12.47 -4.65
CA ASP A 23 25.65 13.00 -3.34
C ASP A 23 25.15 12.05 -2.22
N GLY A 24 25.93 11.92 -1.15
CA GLY A 24 25.54 11.11 0.00
C GLY A 24 24.19 11.57 0.60
N PRO A 25 23.46 10.66 1.27
CA PRO A 25 22.11 10.93 1.79
C PRO A 25 22.07 12.12 2.78
N ASP A 26 23.16 12.36 3.50
CA ASP A 26 23.29 13.46 4.47
C ASP A 26 23.83 14.76 3.86
N SER A 27 24.06 14.81 2.55
CA SER A 27 24.52 16.02 1.90
C SER A 27 23.42 17.09 1.92
N PRO A 28 23.77 18.39 2.04
CA PRO A 28 22.79 19.47 1.99
C PRO A 28 21.93 19.45 0.73
N ARG A 29 22.51 19.00 -0.40
CA ARG A 29 21.81 18.88 -1.68
C ARG A 29 20.82 17.72 -1.68
N ALA A 30 21.17 16.56 -1.14
CA ALA A 30 20.24 15.43 -0.97
C ALA A 30 19.10 15.78 -0.01
N GLN A 31 19.39 16.46 1.10
CA GLN A 31 18.39 16.93 2.05
C GLN A 31 17.43 17.96 1.43
N GLN A 32 17.94 18.89 0.62
CA GLN A 32 17.12 19.86 -0.11
C GLN A 32 16.27 19.20 -1.21
N LEU A 33 16.81 18.20 -1.92
CA LEU A 33 16.06 17.40 -2.88
C LEU A 33 14.94 16.60 -2.20
N LEU A 34 15.22 15.98 -1.05
CA LEU A 34 14.20 15.30 -0.27
C LEU A 34 13.13 16.27 0.22
N ALA A 35 13.53 17.41 0.79
CA ALA A 35 12.61 18.44 1.23
C ALA A 35 11.74 18.98 0.08
N SER A 36 12.31 19.14 -1.12
CA SER A 36 11.55 19.60 -2.30
C SER A 36 10.60 18.53 -2.82
N ILE A 37 10.99 17.25 -2.81
CA ILE A 37 10.09 16.13 -3.16
C ILE A 37 8.92 16.05 -2.18
N LEU A 38 9.19 16.17 -0.88
CA LEU A 38 8.16 16.14 0.17
C LEU A 38 7.23 17.37 0.10
N ALA A 39 7.77 18.53 -0.25
CA ALA A 39 7.00 19.78 -0.35
C ALA A 39 6.24 19.92 -1.68
N THR A 40 6.61 19.19 -2.72
CA THR A 40 5.97 19.29 -4.03
C THR A 40 4.74 18.39 -4.08
N GLN A 41 3.55 19.00 -3.97
CA GLN A 41 2.32 18.34 -4.41
C GLN A 41 2.44 18.04 -5.92
N ARG A 42 2.31 16.76 -6.31
CA ARG A 42 2.28 16.40 -7.73
C ARG A 42 1.09 17.07 -8.39
N THR A 43 1.36 18.05 -9.24
CA THR A 43 0.34 18.58 -10.15
C THR A 43 -0.08 17.43 -11.05
N PRO A 44 -1.38 17.08 -11.13
CA PRO A 44 -1.83 16.04 -12.03
C PRO A 44 -1.46 16.45 -13.46
N GLU A 45 -0.74 15.57 -14.16
CA GLU A 45 -0.58 15.68 -15.59
C GLU A 45 -1.98 15.63 -16.20
N VAL A 46 -2.41 16.73 -16.82
CA VAL A 46 -3.72 16.80 -17.46
C VAL A 46 -3.72 15.79 -18.60
N ALA A 47 -4.31 14.62 -18.36
CA ALA A 47 -4.51 13.63 -19.40
C ALA A 47 -5.39 14.26 -20.49
N VAL A 48 -4.78 14.64 -21.61
CA VAL A 48 -5.51 15.11 -22.79
C VAL A 48 -6.21 13.91 -23.40
N VAL A 49 -7.42 13.62 -22.94
CA VAL A 49 -8.27 12.56 -23.52
C VAL A 49 -8.68 13.00 -24.92
N ARG A 50 -7.94 12.52 -25.93
CA ARG A 50 -8.27 12.70 -27.35
C ARG A 50 -9.49 11.84 -27.66
N ARG A 51 -10.69 12.43 -27.59
CA ARG A 51 -11.98 11.79 -27.88
C ARG A 51 -12.05 11.40 -29.36
N HIS A 52 -11.60 10.19 -29.69
CA HIS A 52 -11.83 9.61 -31.02
C HIS A 52 -13.32 9.29 -31.18
N ARG A 53 -14.04 10.16 -31.89
CA ARG A 53 -15.41 9.88 -32.36
C ARG A 53 -15.34 8.77 -33.42
N ARG A 54 -15.64 7.53 -33.04
CA ARG A 54 -15.89 6.44 -34.01
C ARG A 54 -17.37 6.49 -34.43
N PRO A 55 -17.69 6.39 -35.74
CA PRO A 55 -19.07 6.32 -36.19
C PRO A 55 -19.64 4.94 -35.83
N LEU A 56 -20.87 4.97 -35.32
CA LEU A 56 -21.66 3.86 -34.84
C LEU A 56 -22.18 3.05 -36.03
N VAL A 57 -21.78 1.78 -36.17
CA VAL A 57 -22.43 0.82 -37.08
C VAL A 57 -23.24 -0.14 -36.22
N ILE A 58 -24.55 0.08 -36.21
CA ILE A 58 -25.56 -0.79 -35.62
C ILE A 58 -25.76 -1.97 -36.58
N VAL A 59 -25.50 -3.19 -36.10
CA VAL A 59 -26.18 -4.39 -36.61
C VAL A 59 -26.78 -5.12 -35.42
N VAL A 60 -28.09 -4.99 -35.31
CA VAL A 60 -28.96 -5.75 -34.43
C VAL A 60 -29.11 -7.17 -35.00
N ALA A 61 -28.80 -8.19 -34.21
CA ALA A 61 -29.40 -9.52 -34.36
C ALA A 61 -29.46 -10.29 -33.02
N LEU A 62 -30.62 -10.16 -32.38
CA LEU A 62 -31.42 -11.21 -31.73
C LEU A 62 -30.95 -11.84 -30.40
N VAL A 63 -31.49 -11.24 -29.32
CA VAL A 63 -32.18 -11.83 -28.17
C VAL A 63 -32.47 -13.34 -28.27
N ALA A 64 -31.96 -14.12 -27.31
CA ALA A 64 -32.75 -14.98 -26.40
C ALA A 64 -31.88 -16.02 -25.67
N ILE A 65 -31.23 -15.62 -24.58
CA ILE A 65 -31.02 -16.52 -23.44
C ILE A 65 -31.52 -15.77 -22.20
N LEU A 66 -32.80 -15.97 -21.91
CA LEU A 66 -33.37 -15.77 -20.58
C LEU A 66 -32.84 -16.90 -19.69
N GLY A 67 -31.64 -16.70 -19.15
CA GLY A 67 -31.17 -17.36 -17.94
C GLY A 67 -30.85 -16.23 -16.98
N GLY A 68 -31.46 -16.22 -15.79
CA GLY A 68 -31.36 -15.11 -14.84
C GLY A 68 -29.93 -14.58 -14.75
N ALA A 69 -29.74 -13.28 -14.98
CA ALA A 69 -28.45 -12.65 -14.87
C ALA A 69 -28.06 -12.62 -13.39
N ALA A 70 -27.57 -13.75 -12.87
CA ALA A 70 -26.46 -13.68 -11.94
C ALA A 70 -25.30 -13.09 -12.77
N THR A 71 -25.20 -11.76 -12.81
CA THR A 71 -23.93 -11.13 -13.14
C THR A 71 -22.97 -11.62 -12.07
N TRP A 72 -22.21 -12.67 -12.39
CA TRP A 72 -21.10 -13.10 -11.55
C TRP A 72 -20.16 -11.92 -11.48
N ILE A 73 -20.23 -11.17 -10.38
CA ILE A 73 -19.25 -10.15 -10.06
C ILE A 73 -17.94 -10.91 -9.93
N ILE A 74 -17.01 -10.66 -10.85
CA ILE A 74 -15.67 -11.22 -10.76
C ILE A 74 -14.99 -10.44 -9.64
N THR A 75 -15.06 -10.97 -8.42
CA THR A 75 -14.30 -10.46 -7.28
C THR A 75 -12.86 -10.91 -7.37
N ARG A 76 -11.96 -10.23 -6.67
CA ARG A 76 -10.55 -10.62 -6.55
C ARG A 76 -10.14 -10.64 -5.08
N PRO A 77 -9.34 -11.64 -4.65
CA PRO A 77 -8.86 -11.71 -3.28
C PRO A 77 -7.82 -10.63 -2.99
N VAL A 78 -7.83 -10.13 -1.76
CA VAL A 78 -6.76 -9.28 -1.23
C VAL A 78 -5.61 -10.17 -0.80
N THR A 79 -4.49 -10.14 -1.54
CA THR A 79 -3.30 -10.95 -1.23
C THR A 79 -2.19 -10.17 -0.53
N SER A 80 -2.40 -8.87 -0.32
CA SER A 80 -1.49 -7.97 0.40
C SER A 80 -2.30 -7.17 1.43
N PRO A 81 -2.74 -7.82 2.53
CA PRO A 81 -3.78 -7.28 3.40
C PRO A 81 -3.33 -6.10 4.26
N VAL A 82 -2.04 -5.98 4.54
CA VAL A 82 -1.48 -4.95 5.43
C VAL A 82 -1.38 -3.56 4.81
N THR A 83 -1.92 -3.34 3.61
CA THR A 83 -1.84 -2.04 2.95
C THR A 83 -3.16 -1.65 2.30
N VAL A 84 -3.69 -0.50 2.71
CA VAL A 84 -4.79 0.19 2.05
C VAL A 84 -4.25 1.38 1.27
N SER A 85 -4.63 1.52 0.00
CA SER A 85 -4.25 2.67 -0.83
C SER A 85 -5.46 3.57 -1.05
N CYS A 86 -5.46 4.77 -0.48
CA CYS A 86 -6.52 5.76 -0.66
C CYS A 86 -6.15 6.73 -1.78
N TYR A 87 -6.96 6.79 -2.83
CA TYR A 87 -6.72 7.66 -3.98
C TYR A 87 -7.47 8.98 -3.84
N ALA A 88 -6.86 10.07 -4.31
CA ALA A 88 -7.51 11.38 -4.41
C ALA A 88 -8.44 11.50 -5.64
N GLN A 89 -8.33 10.59 -6.61
CA GLN A 89 -9.05 10.62 -7.88
C GLN A 89 -9.56 9.22 -8.23
N PRO A 90 -10.65 9.07 -9.00
CA PRO A 90 -11.13 7.78 -9.49
C PRO A 90 -10.28 7.29 -10.67
N ALA A 91 -8.96 7.23 -10.49
CA ALA A 91 -7.99 6.83 -11.49
C ALA A 91 -6.78 6.15 -10.83
N LEU A 92 -6.15 5.21 -11.53
CA LEU A 92 -4.96 4.51 -11.06
C LEU A 92 -3.71 5.42 -10.99
N HIS A 93 -3.75 6.55 -11.69
CA HIS A 93 -2.69 7.55 -11.68
C HIS A 93 -3.21 8.78 -10.94
N GLY A 94 -2.55 9.15 -9.85
CA GLY A 94 -2.94 10.30 -9.04
C GLY A 94 -2.25 10.30 -7.69
N THR A 95 -2.54 11.34 -6.90
CA THR A 95 -2.13 11.41 -5.49
C THR A 95 -2.82 10.27 -4.73
N GLN A 96 -2.02 9.54 -3.96
CA GLN A 96 -2.51 8.47 -3.09
C GLN A 96 -1.84 8.56 -1.72
N ALA A 97 -2.58 8.19 -0.68
CA ALA A 97 -2.05 7.89 0.64
C ALA A 97 -2.05 6.38 0.84
N GLY A 98 -0.91 5.82 1.24
CA GLY A 98 -0.80 4.41 1.65
C GLY A 98 -0.92 4.31 3.17
N LEU A 99 -1.77 3.42 3.64
CA LEU A 99 -1.98 3.14 5.05
C LEU A 99 -1.55 1.71 5.34
N VAL A 100 -0.91 1.52 6.48
CA VAL A 100 -0.46 0.21 6.99
C VAL A 100 -1.14 -0.02 8.34
N GLY A 101 -1.45 -1.28 8.67
CA GLY A 101 -2.06 -1.63 9.96
C GLY A 101 -3.48 -1.10 10.19
N VAL A 102 -4.24 -0.87 9.10
CA VAL A 102 -5.63 -0.41 9.16
C VAL A 102 -6.59 -1.48 8.64
N PRO A 103 -7.87 -1.47 9.07
CA PRO A 103 -8.87 -2.37 8.52
C PRO A 103 -9.02 -2.23 6.99
N LEU A 104 -9.30 -3.33 6.31
CA LEU A 104 -9.65 -3.39 4.89
C LEU A 104 -11.11 -2.92 4.68
N ASP A 105 -11.36 -1.65 4.97
CA ASP A 105 -12.66 -0.99 4.88
C ASP A 105 -12.48 0.35 4.16
N VAL A 106 -13.47 0.74 3.35
CA VAL A 106 -13.48 2.06 2.69
C VAL A 106 -13.37 3.21 3.69
N ARG A 107 -13.92 3.04 4.91
CA ARG A 107 -13.89 4.04 5.98
C ARG A 107 -12.48 4.33 6.49
N SER A 108 -11.51 3.43 6.29
CA SER A 108 -10.11 3.67 6.64
C SER A 108 -9.51 4.88 5.91
N CYS A 109 -10.09 5.29 4.77
CA CYS A 109 -9.66 6.47 4.02
C CYS A 109 -10.34 7.77 4.44
N ALA A 110 -11.43 7.72 5.22
CA ALA A 110 -12.20 8.91 5.56
C ALA A 110 -11.39 9.98 6.32
N PRO A 111 -10.56 9.64 7.33
CA PRO A 111 -9.80 10.65 8.08
C PRO A 111 -8.89 11.53 7.21
N TYR A 112 -8.33 10.99 6.12
CA TYR A 112 -7.47 11.73 5.20
C TYR A 112 -8.24 12.71 4.31
N TRP A 113 -9.53 12.47 4.09
CA TRP A 113 -10.40 13.45 3.44
C TRP A 113 -10.87 14.51 4.43
N GLU A 114 -11.11 14.13 5.68
CA GLU A 114 -11.52 15.03 6.77
C GLU A 114 -10.43 16.03 7.15
N ASP A 115 -9.17 15.59 7.24
CA ASP A 115 -8.03 16.44 7.59
C ASP A 115 -7.46 17.24 6.40
N GLY A 116 -7.95 16.98 5.18
CA GLY A 116 -7.53 17.65 3.95
C GLY A 116 -6.21 17.15 3.36
N THR A 117 -5.67 16.03 3.84
CA THR A 117 -4.51 15.36 3.23
C THR A 117 -4.84 14.88 1.82
N LEU A 118 -6.04 14.34 1.62
CA LEU A 118 -6.63 14.02 0.33
C LEU A 118 -7.62 15.11 -0.08
N THR A 119 -7.44 15.62 -1.29
CA THR A 119 -8.30 16.64 -1.90
C THR A 119 -8.43 16.39 -3.40
N SER A 120 -9.53 16.84 -3.97
CA SER A 120 -9.80 16.74 -5.41
C SER A 120 -10.51 18.00 -5.89
N PRO A 121 -10.41 18.37 -7.18
CA PRO A 121 -11.25 19.43 -7.75
C PRO A 121 -12.76 19.24 -7.49
N ASP A 122 -13.21 17.98 -7.39
CA ASP A 122 -14.61 17.63 -7.15
C ASP A 122 -14.98 17.58 -5.66
N TYR A 123 -13.98 17.48 -4.77
CA TYR A 123 -14.18 17.33 -3.32
C TYR A 123 -13.21 18.23 -2.54
N PRO A 124 -13.71 19.35 -1.97
CA PRO A 124 -12.87 20.28 -1.23
C PRO A 124 -12.35 19.66 0.09
N PRO A 125 -11.32 20.25 0.72
CA PRO A 125 -10.80 19.78 2.01
C PRO A 125 -11.90 19.66 3.07
N GLY A 126 -11.88 18.57 3.84
CA GLY A 126 -12.86 18.30 4.90
C GLY A 126 -14.14 17.63 4.42
N VAL A 127 -14.28 17.34 3.13
CA VAL A 127 -15.44 16.61 2.57
C VAL A 127 -15.03 15.18 2.21
N VAL A 128 -15.66 14.21 2.87
CA VAL A 128 -15.49 12.79 2.54
C VAL A 128 -16.40 12.42 1.36
N PRO A 129 -15.85 12.04 0.20
CA PRO A 129 -16.64 11.59 -0.94
C PRO A 129 -17.27 10.21 -0.68
N PRO A 130 -18.26 9.79 -1.49
CA PRO A 130 -18.58 8.38 -1.61
C PRO A 130 -17.32 7.59 -2.00
N LEU A 131 -17.07 6.46 -1.33
CA LEU A 131 -15.87 5.66 -1.50
C LEU A 131 -16.21 4.28 -2.04
N VAL A 132 -15.40 3.79 -2.98
CA VAL A 132 -15.49 2.44 -3.57
C VAL A 132 -14.18 1.71 -3.35
N ALA A 133 -14.25 0.49 -2.84
CA ALA A 133 -13.10 -0.41 -2.72
C ALA A 133 -12.96 -1.29 -3.96
N CYS A 134 -11.73 -1.40 -4.44
CA CYS A 134 -11.30 -2.27 -5.52
C CYS A 134 -10.03 -3.01 -5.10
N VAL A 135 -9.67 -4.05 -5.84
CA VAL A 135 -8.44 -4.81 -5.69
C VAL A 135 -7.61 -4.72 -6.96
N THR A 136 -6.34 -4.33 -6.78
CA THR A 136 -5.37 -4.22 -7.89
C THR A 136 -5.00 -5.59 -8.46
N ASP A 137 -4.27 -5.62 -9.57
CA ASP A 137 -3.68 -6.84 -10.15
C ASP A 137 -2.67 -7.54 -9.21
N VAL A 138 -2.00 -6.76 -8.37
CA VAL A 138 -1.08 -7.25 -7.32
C VAL A 138 -1.77 -7.54 -5.98
N GLY A 139 -3.11 -7.48 -5.92
CA GLY A 139 -3.91 -7.87 -4.76
C GLY A 139 -3.91 -6.88 -3.60
N THR A 140 -3.68 -5.59 -3.88
CA THR A 140 -3.76 -4.49 -2.90
C THR A 140 -5.20 -3.98 -2.81
N PHE A 141 -5.65 -3.67 -1.58
CA PHE A 141 -6.94 -3.01 -1.36
C PHE A 141 -6.84 -1.51 -1.65
N ALA A 142 -7.52 -1.06 -2.69
CA ALA A 142 -7.48 0.30 -3.20
C ALA A 142 -8.85 0.96 -3.07
N VAL A 143 -8.89 2.16 -2.50
CA VAL A 143 -10.13 2.92 -2.25
C VAL A 143 -10.13 4.19 -3.07
N PHE A 144 -11.21 4.40 -3.82
CA PHE A 144 -11.35 5.51 -4.75
C PHE A 144 -12.58 6.37 -4.43
N PRO A 145 -12.53 7.69 -4.68
CA PRO A 145 -13.66 8.58 -4.54
C PRO A 145 -14.59 8.44 -5.75
N SER A 146 -15.74 7.79 -5.58
CA SER A 146 -16.73 7.62 -6.64
C SER A 146 -18.09 7.18 -6.11
N ASN A 147 -19.14 7.58 -6.82
CA ASN A 147 -20.49 7.03 -6.69
C ASN A 147 -20.80 5.95 -7.74
N ASN A 148 -19.85 5.63 -8.63
CA ASN A 148 -20.05 4.65 -9.68
C ASN A 148 -19.80 3.23 -9.16
N PRO A 149 -20.82 2.35 -9.07
CA PRO A 149 -20.64 0.97 -8.60
C PRO A 149 -19.76 0.13 -9.52
N ASN A 150 -19.62 0.51 -10.80
CA ASN A 150 -18.81 -0.20 -11.79
C ASN A 150 -17.40 0.41 -11.96
N LEU A 151 -16.95 1.22 -11.00
CA LEU A 151 -15.65 1.87 -11.09
C LEU A 151 -14.51 0.85 -11.23
N CYS A 152 -14.52 -0.22 -10.43
CA CYS A 152 -13.44 -1.21 -10.45
C CYS A 152 -13.26 -1.79 -11.85
N GLU A 153 -14.35 -2.23 -12.49
CA GLU A 153 -14.32 -2.75 -13.87
C GLU A 153 -13.82 -1.70 -14.87
N THR A 154 -14.26 -0.44 -14.71
CA THR A 154 -13.83 0.68 -15.56
C THR A 154 -12.32 0.92 -15.49
N LEU A 155 -11.72 0.68 -14.32
CA LEU A 155 -10.29 0.80 -14.08
C LEU A 155 -9.51 -0.50 -14.36
N GLY A 156 -10.16 -1.56 -14.87
CA GLY A 156 -9.52 -2.87 -15.05
C GLY A 156 -9.18 -3.57 -13.73
N LEU A 157 -9.79 -3.13 -12.64
CA LEU A 157 -9.71 -3.72 -11.31
C LEU A 157 -10.94 -4.61 -11.05
N ALA A 158 -10.98 -5.24 -9.88
CA ALA A 158 -12.10 -6.05 -9.43
C ALA A 158 -12.57 -5.59 -8.04
N PRO A 159 -13.86 -5.77 -7.68
CA PRO A 159 -14.31 -5.61 -6.30
C PRO A 159 -13.60 -6.62 -5.37
N PRO A 160 -13.38 -6.28 -4.09
CA PRO A 160 -12.76 -7.20 -3.15
C PRO A 160 -13.66 -8.40 -2.86
N GLU A 161 -13.06 -9.58 -2.78
CA GLU A 161 -13.72 -10.79 -2.34
C GLU A 161 -13.94 -10.77 -0.82
N PRO A 162 -15.19 -10.85 -0.32
CA PRO A 162 -15.47 -10.72 1.11
C PRO A 162 -14.75 -11.74 2.00
N GLN A 163 -14.60 -12.98 1.52
CA GLN A 163 -13.89 -14.03 2.26
C GLN A 163 -12.42 -13.67 2.49
N SER A 164 -11.75 -13.11 1.49
CA SER A 164 -10.34 -12.69 1.63
C SER A 164 -10.15 -11.55 2.64
N ILE A 165 -11.16 -10.70 2.86
CA ILE A 165 -11.13 -9.65 3.88
C ILE A 165 -11.22 -10.27 5.28
N GLU A 166 -12.11 -11.25 5.46
CA GLU A 166 -12.27 -11.96 6.74
C GLU A 166 -11.02 -12.77 7.08
N GLU A 167 -10.45 -13.47 6.10
CA GLU A 167 -9.21 -14.23 6.25
C GLU A 167 -7.99 -13.35 6.57
N ALA A 168 -8.02 -12.08 6.15
CA ALA A 168 -6.96 -11.12 6.43
C ALA A 168 -6.98 -10.56 7.86
N LYS A 169 -8.10 -10.66 8.59
CA LYS A 169 -8.27 -10.02 9.92
C LYS A 169 -7.20 -10.42 10.93
N PRO A 170 -6.86 -11.71 11.14
CA PRO A 170 -5.83 -12.08 12.12
C PRO A 170 -4.47 -11.43 11.83
N THR A 171 -4.10 -11.33 10.56
CA THR A 171 -2.85 -10.67 10.13
C THR A 171 -2.89 -9.16 10.36
N LEU A 172 -4.03 -8.51 10.11
CA LEU A 172 -4.24 -7.08 10.36
C LEU A 172 -4.20 -6.76 11.86
N ASP A 173 -4.87 -7.57 12.67
CA ASP A 173 -4.89 -7.41 14.13
C ASP A 173 -3.47 -7.55 14.70
N LEU A 174 -2.69 -8.49 14.16
CA LEU A 174 -1.27 -8.66 14.52
C LEU A 174 -0.39 -7.47 14.11
N ASP A 175 -0.51 -7.00 12.86
CA ASP A 175 0.21 -5.83 12.35
C ASP A 175 -0.10 -4.58 13.19
N HIS A 176 -1.37 -4.40 13.55
CA HIS A 176 -1.83 -3.32 14.42
C HIS A 176 -1.22 -3.40 15.82
N ALA A 177 -1.29 -4.56 16.48
CA ALA A 177 -0.75 -4.75 17.82
C ALA A 177 0.77 -4.51 17.89
N ILE A 178 1.53 -5.01 16.90
CA ILE A 178 2.97 -4.77 16.81
C ILE A 178 3.25 -3.29 16.56
N SER A 179 2.52 -2.65 15.63
CA SER A 179 2.71 -1.23 15.32
C SER A 179 2.40 -0.33 16.52
N GLU A 180 1.32 -0.62 17.26
CA GLU A 180 0.95 0.09 18.48
C GLU A 180 2.04 -0.03 19.55
N TYR A 181 2.59 -1.23 19.75
CA TYR A 181 3.71 -1.46 20.66
C TYR A 181 4.90 -0.53 20.35
N PHE A 182 5.33 -0.45 19.08
CA PHE A 182 6.44 0.43 18.69
C PHE A 182 6.09 1.92 18.76
N ALA A 183 4.81 2.29 18.67
CA ALA A 183 4.36 3.67 18.83
C ALA A 183 4.42 4.17 20.29
N THR A 184 4.47 3.27 21.28
CA THR A 184 4.45 3.64 22.71
C THR A 184 5.71 4.35 23.20
N SER A 185 6.86 4.14 22.54
CA SER A 185 8.17 4.56 23.03
C SER A 185 9.06 5.02 21.89
N ARG A 186 9.76 6.16 22.06
CA ARG A 186 10.69 6.69 21.03
C ARG A 186 11.91 5.82 20.81
N CYS A 187 12.33 5.06 21.82
CA CYS A 187 13.44 4.13 21.73
C CYS A 187 13.15 2.88 22.55
N ILE A 188 13.06 1.74 21.87
CA ILE A 188 12.92 0.42 22.49
C ILE A 188 14.24 -0.32 22.30
N PRO A 189 14.92 -0.79 23.35
CA PRO A 189 16.14 -1.59 23.20
C PRO A 189 15.88 -2.87 22.38
N ILE A 190 16.80 -3.22 21.48
CA ILE A 190 16.64 -4.38 20.58
C ILE A 190 16.31 -5.70 21.31
N PRO A 191 16.98 -6.08 22.43
CA PRO A 191 16.64 -7.32 23.14
C PRO A 191 15.22 -7.30 23.72
N GLN A 192 14.76 -6.13 24.18
CA GLN A 192 13.41 -5.95 24.68
C GLN A 192 12.40 -6.08 23.53
N ALA A 193 12.63 -5.40 22.41
CA ALA A 193 11.78 -5.49 21.23
C ALA A 193 11.60 -6.94 20.74
N VAL A 194 12.67 -7.73 20.71
CA VAL A 194 12.58 -9.15 20.33
C VAL A 194 11.70 -9.94 21.30
N SER A 195 11.86 -9.73 22.60
CA SER A 195 11.07 -10.42 23.63
C SER A 195 9.59 -10.04 23.55
N ASP A 196 9.29 -8.75 23.44
CA ASP A 196 7.92 -8.24 23.41
C ASP A 196 7.20 -8.58 22.11
N VAL A 197 7.87 -8.51 20.95
CA VAL A 197 7.30 -8.95 19.67
C VAL A 197 6.97 -10.44 19.70
N ARG A 198 7.84 -11.29 20.26
CA ARG A 198 7.54 -12.72 20.42
C ARG A 198 6.30 -12.96 21.27
N ARG A 199 6.19 -12.24 22.39
CA ARG A 199 5.02 -12.32 23.26
C ARG A 199 3.73 -11.91 22.52
N ILE A 200 3.76 -10.84 21.74
CA ILE A 200 2.61 -10.40 20.92
C ILE A 200 2.25 -11.48 19.89
N LEU A 201 3.24 -12.08 19.20
CA LEU A 201 3.00 -13.17 18.26
C LEU A 201 2.32 -14.37 18.94
N ASP A 202 2.80 -14.77 20.12
CA ASP A 202 2.22 -15.87 20.88
C ASP A 202 0.77 -15.57 21.32
N GLU A 203 0.50 -14.35 21.80
CA GLU A 203 -0.83 -13.88 22.22
C GLU A 203 -1.85 -13.89 21.06
N HIS A 204 -1.38 -13.71 19.82
CA HIS A 204 -2.18 -13.71 18.60
C HIS A 204 -2.19 -15.07 17.86
N GLY A 205 -1.63 -16.13 18.46
CA GLY A 205 -1.59 -17.46 17.84
C GLY A 205 -0.66 -17.57 16.62
N ALA A 206 0.30 -16.66 16.48
CA ALA A 206 1.25 -16.55 15.38
C ALA A 206 2.66 -17.05 15.78
N ALA A 207 2.73 -18.08 16.62
CA ALA A 207 4.00 -18.63 17.15
C ALA A 207 4.92 -19.25 16.08
N ASP A 208 4.39 -19.53 14.88
CA ASP A 208 5.16 -20.00 13.72
C ASP A 208 5.93 -18.88 13.00
N TRP A 209 5.68 -17.61 13.37
CA TRP A 209 6.37 -16.47 12.77
C TRP A 209 7.79 -16.32 13.28
N THR A 210 8.67 -15.91 12.37
CA THR A 210 10.09 -15.71 12.65
C THR A 210 10.37 -14.26 13.03
N VAL A 211 11.05 -14.06 14.17
CA VAL A 211 11.60 -12.75 14.54
C VAL A 211 13.09 -12.70 14.17
N THR A 212 13.45 -11.80 13.26
CA THR A 212 14.84 -11.58 12.84
C THR A 212 15.33 -10.21 13.30
N VAL A 213 16.64 -10.05 13.45
CA VAL A 213 17.27 -8.77 13.82
C VAL A 213 18.22 -8.35 12.71
N GLY A 214 18.11 -7.09 12.27
CA GLY A 214 19.05 -6.49 11.33
C GLY A 214 20.47 -6.36 11.92
N GLU A 215 21.41 -5.93 11.09
CA GLU A 215 22.80 -5.68 11.52
C GLU A 215 22.84 -4.65 12.67
N GLN A 216 23.35 -5.08 13.82
CA GLN A 216 23.45 -4.23 15.00
C GLN A 216 24.70 -3.37 14.94
N ARG A 217 24.53 -2.07 15.22
CA ARG A 217 25.65 -1.13 15.32
C ARG A 217 25.52 -0.27 16.58
N PRO A 218 26.63 0.16 17.20
CA PRO A 218 26.57 0.95 18.43
C PRO A 218 25.83 2.28 18.29
N ASP A 219 25.83 2.89 17.09
CA ASP A 219 25.10 4.13 16.77
C ASP A 219 23.59 3.93 16.54
N ARG A 220 23.10 2.69 16.64
CA ARG A 220 21.70 2.30 16.38
C ARG A 220 21.14 1.40 17.48
N PRO A 221 21.03 1.89 18.72
CA PRO A 221 20.65 1.06 19.86
C PRO A 221 19.14 0.76 19.93
N CYS A 222 18.32 1.56 19.24
CA CYS A 222 16.87 1.47 19.29
C CYS A 222 16.32 0.52 18.21
N ALA A 223 15.18 -0.08 18.48
CA ALA A 223 14.47 -0.96 17.57
C ALA A 223 13.36 -0.21 16.83
N SER A 224 13.26 -0.47 15.53
CA SER A 224 12.09 -0.28 14.69
C SER A 224 11.67 -1.63 14.11
N LEU A 225 10.63 -1.66 13.27
CA LEU A 225 10.04 -2.88 12.75
C LEU A 225 9.93 -2.86 11.23
N SER A 226 9.95 -4.05 10.64
CA SER A 226 9.47 -4.36 9.30
C SER A 226 8.60 -5.60 9.42
N PHE A 227 7.35 -5.50 9.02
CA PHE A 227 6.36 -6.58 9.10
C PHE A 227 6.17 -7.21 7.72
N GLU A 228 6.44 -8.51 7.62
CA GLU A 228 6.44 -9.25 6.34
C GLU A 228 5.46 -10.44 6.39
N PRO A 229 4.16 -10.20 6.12
CA PRO A 229 3.14 -11.25 6.22
C PRO A 229 3.35 -12.43 5.29
N LYS A 230 3.90 -12.21 4.10
CA LYS A 230 4.05 -13.29 3.10
C LYS A 230 5.09 -14.32 3.52
N SER A 231 6.07 -13.92 4.33
CA SER A 231 7.17 -14.76 4.82
C SER A 231 7.01 -15.10 6.31
N HIS A 232 5.87 -14.76 6.95
CA HIS A 232 5.65 -14.85 8.39
C HIS A 232 6.85 -14.32 9.18
N THR A 233 7.38 -13.16 8.79
CA THR A 233 8.60 -12.60 9.37
C THR A 233 8.34 -11.22 9.96
N VAL A 234 8.79 -11.03 11.20
CA VAL A 234 8.94 -9.70 11.80
C VAL A 234 10.43 -9.41 11.90
N ARG A 235 10.89 -8.39 11.18
CA ARG A 235 12.29 -7.97 11.19
C ARG A 235 12.45 -6.74 12.07
N ILE A 236 13.21 -6.89 13.15
CA ILE A 236 13.65 -5.79 13.99
C ILE A 236 14.74 -5.02 13.25
N VAL A 237 14.53 -3.73 13.04
CA VAL A 237 15.42 -2.83 12.31
C VAL A 237 16.12 -1.91 13.31
N PRO A 238 17.45 -2.04 13.51
CA PRO A 238 18.19 -1.11 14.35
C PRO A 238 18.16 0.32 13.81
N ILE A 239 17.78 1.28 14.64
CA ILE A 239 17.70 2.71 14.33
C ILE A 239 18.44 3.55 15.40
N PRO A 240 18.92 4.76 15.05
CA PRO A 240 19.51 5.69 16.02
C PRO A 240 18.51 6.13 17.09
N GLU A 241 19.03 6.73 18.16
CA GLU A 241 18.20 7.49 19.10
C GLU A 241 17.69 8.76 18.41
N SER A 242 16.39 9.04 18.54
CA SER A 242 15.71 10.22 17.98
C SER A 242 15.58 11.36 18.98
#